data_AF-R9IS38-F1
#
_entry.id   AF-R9IS38-F1
#
_cell.length_a   1.000
_cell.length_b   1.000
_cell.length_c   1.000
_cell.angle_alpha   90.00
_cell.angle_beta   90.00
_cell.angle_gamma   90.00
#
_symmetry.space_group_name_H-M   'P 1'
#
loop_
_entity.id
_entity.type
_entity.pdbx_description
1 polymer ?
#
loop_
_entity_poly.entity_id
_entity_poly.type
_entity_poly.pdbx_seq_one_letter_code
_entity_poly.pdbx_strand_id
1 'polypeptide(L)'
;MMDRVRKWLQSAAGKISMILLIISIIFLIIAFSSWGNFTDRTANNINNFLFGMATNLLGIIVTVSFVQFFIDKQNHNVDKQNELEEVLRYDRVLSIFIEQYTLYYRCITTPVSEDMRTDYKLNADFAFKDMGDMYEQNRYMAEGLLEPAISVFYRFEDKIREYMMSMLNNISFKYYIEIENILEEFVEKSFSLDTRGNILGNISIMLGKEKITDVISKSIKDSTCDWIEVISHSKNANIMAPYVQLYFLLKDEADLLTKYKEEVDKLATEKNI
;
A
#
# COMPACT_ATOMS: atom_id res chain seq x y z
N MET A 1 -12.68 -7.52 -21.86
CA MET A 1 -12.52 -8.56 -22.91
C MET A 1 -11.76 -8.01 -24.12
N MET A 2 -12.16 -6.85 -24.65
CA MET A 2 -11.53 -6.18 -25.79
C MET A 2 -10.02 -5.87 -25.62
N ASP A 3 -9.59 -5.43 -24.44
CA ASP A 3 -8.16 -5.16 -24.17
C ASP A 3 -7.28 -6.41 -24.14
N ARG A 4 -7.82 -7.54 -23.68
CA ARG A 4 -7.08 -8.82 -23.70
C ARG A 4 -6.91 -9.33 -25.13
N VAL A 5 -7.95 -9.21 -25.95
CA VAL A 5 -7.89 -9.54 -27.39
C VAL A 5 -6.90 -8.63 -28.10
N ARG A 6 -6.88 -7.33 -27.77
CA ARG A 6 -5.93 -6.37 -28.34
C ARG A 6 -4.48 -6.67 -27.96
N LYS A 7 -4.21 -6.95 -26.68
CA LYS A 7 -2.87 -7.36 -26.20
C LYS A 7 -2.43 -8.67 -26.84
N TRP A 8 -3.34 -9.64 -26.96
CA TRP A 8 -3.07 -10.91 -27.63
C TRP A 8 -2.72 -10.72 -29.11
N LEU A 9 -3.51 -9.94 -29.86
CA LEU A 9 -3.25 -9.60 -31.27
C LEU A 9 -1.92 -8.88 -31.48
N GLN A 10 -1.45 -8.12 -30.49
CA GLN A 10 -0.17 -7.42 -30.54
C GLN A 10 1.03 -8.32 -30.22
N SER A 11 0.81 -9.44 -29.54
CA SER A 11 1.85 -10.45 -29.28
C SER A 11 2.34 -11.11 -30.57
N ALA A 12 3.58 -11.61 -30.57
CA ALA A 12 4.14 -12.33 -31.72
C ALA A 12 3.26 -13.53 -32.12
N ALA A 13 2.76 -14.27 -31.14
CA ALA A 13 1.87 -15.41 -31.35
C ALA A 13 0.50 -15.02 -31.92
N GLY A 14 -0.09 -13.89 -31.49
CA GLY A 14 -1.36 -13.40 -32.03
C GLY A 14 -1.23 -12.93 -33.49
N LYS A 15 -0.11 -12.28 -33.84
CA LYS A 15 0.19 -11.91 -35.23
C LYS A 15 0.33 -13.13 -36.14
N ILE A 16 1.06 -14.14 -35.69
CA ILE A 16 1.22 -15.41 -36.43
C ILE A 16 -0.14 -16.10 -36.57
N SER A 17 -0.93 -16.18 -35.49
CA SER A 17 -2.25 -16.81 -35.49
C SER A 17 -3.22 -16.11 -36.46
N MET A 18 -3.18 -14.78 -36.56
CA MET A 18 -3.98 -14.02 -37.54
C MET A 18 -3.59 -14.33 -38.99
N ILE A 19 -2.29 -14.44 -39.28
CA ILE A 19 -1.82 -14.81 -40.62
C ILE A 19 -2.29 -16.22 -40.97
N LEU A 20 -2.15 -17.17 -40.03
CA LEU A 20 -2.63 -18.54 -40.22
C LEU A 20 -4.15 -18.62 -40.39
N LEU A 21 -4.91 -17.78 -39.67
CA LEU A 21 -6.35 -17.69 -39.80
C LEU A 21 -6.76 -17.20 -41.19
N ILE A 22 -6.10 -16.16 -41.71
CA ILE A 22 -6.34 -15.63 -43.05
C ILE A 22 -6.03 -16.70 -44.11
N ILE A 23 -4.90 -17.39 -43.98
CA ILE A 23 -4.51 -18.49 -44.90
C ILE A 23 -5.55 -19.63 -44.84
N SER A 24 -6.00 -19.99 -43.65
CA SER A 24 -7.04 -21.01 -43.47
C SER A 24 -8.37 -20.61 -44.12
N ILE A 25 -8.78 -19.35 -44.00
CA ILE A 25 -10.01 -18.83 -44.62
C ILE A 25 -9.88 -18.85 -46.14
N ILE A 26 -8.71 -18.46 -46.68
CA ILE A 26 -8.43 -18.53 -48.12
C ILE A 26 -8.53 -19.98 -48.62
N PHE A 27 -7.95 -20.95 -47.91
CA PHE A 27 -8.08 -22.36 -48.28
C PHE A 27 -9.53 -22.86 -48.27
N LEU A 28 -10.36 -22.44 -47.29
CA LEU A 28 -11.78 -22.77 -47.28
C LEU A 28 -12.53 -22.14 -48.46
N ILE A 29 -12.29 -20.86 -48.75
CA ILE A 29 -12.92 -20.18 -49.89
C ILE A 29 -12.57 -20.87 -51.21
N ILE A 30 -11.31 -21.25 -51.39
CA ILE A 30 -10.85 -21.97 -52.58
C ILE A 30 -11.45 -23.38 -52.64
N ALA A 31 -11.56 -24.08 -51.51
CA ALA A 31 -12.18 -25.40 -51.44
C ALA A 31 -13.69 -25.39 -51.78
N PHE A 32 -14.39 -24.27 -51.50
CA PHE A 32 -15.79 -24.08 -51.89
C PHE A 32 -15.98 -23.49 -53.30
N SER A 33 -14.91 -23.14 -54.00
CA SER A 33 -14.99 -22.55 -55.34
C SER A 33 -15.26 -23.60 -56.43
N SER A 34 -15.94 -23.20 -57.51
CA SER A 34 -16.25 -24.14 -58.60
C SER A 34 -15.03 -24.36 -59.49
N TRP A 35 -14.56 -25.61 -59.57
CA TRP A 35 -13.38 -25.99 -60.36
C TRP A 35 -13.74 -26.32 -61.81
N GLY A 36 -14.48 -25.44 -62.50
CA GLY A 36 -15.19 -25.71 -63.76
C GLY A 36 -14.39 -26.28 -64.96
N ASN A 37 -13.07 -26.37 -64.86
CA ASN A 37 -12.17 -26.98 -65.87
C ASN A 37 -11.58 -28.34 -65.44
N PHE A 38 -11.89 -28.85 -64.24
CA PHE A 38 -11.38 -30.10 -63.70
C PHE A 38 -12.45 -31.20 -63.69
N THR A 39 -12.02 -32.46 -63.78
CA THR A 39 -12.93 -33.59 -63.55
C THR A 39 -13.39 -33.64 -62.10
N ASP A 40 -14.60 -34.12 -61.84
CA ASP A 40 -15.19 -34.20 -60.49
C ASP A 40 -14.26 -34.91 -59.48
N ARG A 41 -13.56 -35.96 -59.93
CA ARG A 41 -12.61 -36.70 -59.10
C ARG A 41 -11.40 -35.85 -58.72
N THR A 42 -10.87 -35.07 -59.65
CA THR A 42 -9.73 -34.17 -59.40
C THR A 42 -10.15 -33.02 -58.48
N ALA A 43 -11.31 -32.42 -58.73
CA ALA A 43 -11.85 -31.33 -57.91
C ALA A 43 -12.09 -31.78 -56.45
N ASN A 44 -12.70 -32.95 -56.24
CA ASN A 44 -12.95 -33.49 -54.90
C ASN A 44 -11.66 -33.80 -54.13
N ASN A 45 -10.62 -34.31 -54.80
CA ASN A 45 -9.33 -34.55 -54.17
C ASN A 45 -8.64 -33.25 -53.72
N ILE A 46 -8.70 -32.20 -54.56
CA ILE A 46 -8.15 -30.88 -54.23
C ILE A 46 -8.92 -30.26 -53.05
N ASN A 47 -10.26 -30.33 -53.07
CA ASN A 47 -11.09 -29.82 -51.98
C ASN A 47 -10.80 -30.52 -50.65
N ASN A 48 -10.70 -31.86 -50.63
CA ASN A 48 -10.36 -32.61 -49.43
C ASN A 48 -8.98 -32.24 -48.87
N PHE A 49 -7.99 -32.02 -49.75
CA PHE A 49 -6.67 -31.57 -49.34
C PHE A 49 -6.70 -30.16 -48.73
N LEU A 50 -7.42 -29.22 -49.35
CA LEU A 50 -7.57 -27.86 -48.85
C LEU A 50 -8.35 -27.81 -47.54
N PHE A 51 -9.40 -28.61 -47.38
CA PHE A 51 -10.11 -28.76 -46.10
C PHE A 51 -9.18 -29.32 -45.03
N GLY A 52 -8.38 -30.34 -45.33
CA GLY A 52 -7.39 -30.89 -44.40
C GLY A 52 -6.33 -29.86 -43.98
N MET A 53 -5.86 -29.02 -44.90
CA MET A 53 -4.95 -27.93 -44.56
C MET A 53 -5.62 -26.85 -43.70
N ALA A 54 -6.83 -26.44 -44.05
CA ALA A 54 -7.58 -25.44 -43.28
C ALA A 54 -7.88 -25.92 -41.85
N THR A 55 -8.39 -27.15 -41.68
CA THR A 55 -8.71 -27.69 -40.35
C THR A 55 -7.48 -27.87 -39.48
N ASN A 56 -6.34 -28.29 -40.05
CA ASN A 56 -5.08 -28.38 -39.33
C ASN A 56 -4.58 -26.99 -38.87
N LEU A 57 -4.66 -25.97 -39.73
CA LEU A 57 -4.29 -24.60 -39.36
C LEU A 57 -5.19 -24.03 -38.25
N LEU A 58 -6.51 -24.26 -38.35
CA LEU A 58 -7.45 -23.89 -37.27
C LEU A 58 -7.13 -24.63 -35.97
N GLY A 59 -6.81 -25.92 -36.04
CA GLY A 59 -6.40 -26.73 -34.89
C GLY A 59 -5.17 -26.15 -34.18
N ILE A 60 -4.16 -25.70 -34.93
CA ILE A 60 -2.97 -25.04 -34.38
C ILE A 60 -3.36 -23.74 -33.66
N ILE A 61 -4.17 -22.89 -34.28
CA ILE A 61 -4.58 -21.59 -33.70
C ILE A 61 -5.34 -21.80 -32.37
N VAL A 62 -6.29 -22.73 -32.35
CA VAL A 62 -7.06 -23.06 -31.15
C VAL A 62 -6.15 -23.59 -30.05
N THR A 63 -5.24 -24.50 -30.38
CA THR A 63 -4.30 -25.10 -29.42
C THR A 63 -3.37 -24.04 -28.82
N VAL A 64 -2.75 -23.20 -29.66
CA VAL A 64 -1.86 -22.11 -29.20
C VAL A 64 -2.62 -21.13 -28.32
N SER A 65 -3.84 -20.73 -28.71
CA SER A 65 -4.67 -19.82 -27.92
C SER A 65 -5.01 -20.39 -26.55
N PHE A 66 -5.33 -21.68 -26.49
CA PHE A 66 -5.61 -22.37 -25.23
C PHE A 66 -4.35 -22.46 -24.35
N VAL A 67 -3.22 -22.89 -24.91
CA VAL A 67 -1.94 -22.97 -24.18
C VAL A 67 -1.55 -21.59 -23.61
N GLN A 68 -1.65 -20.53 -24.41
CA GLN A 68 -1.36 -19.17 -23.95
C GLN A 68 -2.29 -18.73 -22.84
N PHE A 69 -3.59 -19.03 -22.93
CA PHE A 69 -4.54 -18.72 -21.87
C PHE A 69 -4.14 -19.39 -20.53
N PHE A 70 -3.72 -20.65 -20.57
CA PHE A 70 -3.25 -21.35 -19.37
C PHE A 70 -1.93 -20.80 -18.84
N ILE A 71 -0.98 -20.47 -19.72
CA ILE A 71 0.28 -19.84 -19.34
C ILE A 71 0.03 -18.48 -18.70
N ASP A 72 -0.79 -17.63 -19.31
CA ASP A 72 -1.10 -16.30 -18.76
C ASP A 72 -1.80 -16.39 -17.42
N LYS A 73 -2.73 -17.35 -17.27
CA LYS A 73 -3.42 -17.60 -15.99
C LYS A 73 -2.45 -18.12 -14.92
N GLN A 74 -1.53 -19.01 -15.30
CA GLN A 74 -0.51 -19.51 -14.40
C GLN A 74 0.46 -18.40 -13.98
N ASN A 75 0.97 -17.61 -14.92
CA ASN A 75 1.82 -16.46 -14.66
C ASN A 75 1.14 -15.46 -13.74
N HIS A 76 -0.14 -15.14 -13.98
CA HIS A 76 -0.90 -14.26 -13.09
C HIS A 76 -0.95 -14.77 -11.64
N ASN A 77 -1.18 -16.07 -11.44
CA ASN A 77 -1.21 -16.66 -10.11
C ASN A 77 0.16 -16.66 -9.44
N VAL A 78 1.22 -16.95 -10.21
CA VAL A 78 2.61 -16.93 -9.73
C VAL A 78 3.01 -15.49 -9.36
N ASP A 79 2.73 -14.51 -10.20
CA ASP A 79 3.01 -13.09 -9.93
C ASP A 79 2.27 -12.61 -8.67
N LYS A 80 0.98 -12.97 -8.52
CA LYS A 80 0.20 -12.63 -7.31
C LYS A 80 0.81 -13.26 -6.05
N GLN A 81 1.21 -14.52 -6.11
CA GLN A 81 1.85 -15.21 -4.98
C GLN A 81 3.23 -14.61 -4.64
N ASN A 82 4.01 -14.24 -5.65
CA ASN A 82 5.29 -13.57 -5.43
C ASN A 82 5.08 -12.23 -4.73
N GLU A 83 4.15 -11.38 -5.21
CA GLU A 83 3.83 -10.10 -4.57
C GLU A 83 3.38 -10.30 -3.11
N LEU A 84 2.53 -11.32 -2.85
CA LEU A 84 2.07 -11.68 -1.50
C LEU A 84 3.24 -12.03 -0.57
N GLU A 85 4.16 -12.88 -1.05
CA GLU A 85 5.33 -13.27 -0.27
C GLU A 85 6.25 -12.09 0.04
N GLU A 86 6.37 -11.14 -0.88
CA GLU A 86 7.15 -9.92 -0.65
C GLU A 86 6.48 -9.02 0.39
N VAL A 87 5.19 -8.75 0.26
CA VAL A 87 4.42 -7.96 1.24
C VAL A 87 4.57 -8.56 2.64
N LEU A 88 4.33 -9.87 2.79
CA LEU A 88 4.45 -10.56 4.07
C LEU A 88 5.90 -10.61 4.58
N ARG A 89 6.90 -10.67 3.69
CA ARG A 89 8.31 -10.60 4.09
C ARG A 89 8.63 -9.25 4.71
N TYR A 90 8.19 -8.16 4.08
CA TYR A 90 8.40 -6.81 4.60
C TYR A 90 7.61 -6.56 5.88
N ASP A 91 6.36 -7.02 5.94
CA ASP A 91 5.50 -6.92 7.13
C ASP A 91 6.15 -7.49 8.39
N ARG A 92 6.84 -8.64 8.30
CA ARG A 92 7.54 -9.23 9.46
C ARG A 92 8.48 -8.27 10.19
N VAL A 93 9.06 -7.31 9.48
CA VAL A 93 9.93 -6.28 10.08
C VAL A 93 9.11 -5.03 10.41
N LEU A 94 8.21 -4.60 9.52
CA LEU A 94 7.36 -3.43 9.76
C LEU A 94 6.51 -3.61 11.03
N SER A 95 5.95 -4.80 11.26
CA SER A 95 5.19 -5.13 12.46
C SER A 95 5.99 -4.92 13.75
N ILE A 96 7.30 -5.20 13.75
CA ILE A 96 8.19 -4.91 14.91
C ILE A 96 8.29 -3.39 15.13
N PHE A 97 8.44 -2.61 14.06
CA PHE A 97 8.47 -1.15 14.17
C PHE A 97 7.11 -0.59 14.62
N ILE A 98 6.00 -1.14 14.12
CA ILE A 98 4.65 -0.73 14.54
C ILE A 98 4.43 -1.04 16.02
N GLU A 99 4.88 -2.18 16.53
CA GLU A 99 4.83 -2.48 17.97
C GLU A 99 5.60 -1.44 18.80
N GLN A 100 6.83 -1.11 18.39
CA GLN A 100 7.64 -0.11 19.08
C GLN A 100 7.01 1.28 19.01
N TYR A 101 6.54 1.69 17.84
CA TYR A 101 5.78 2.93 17.66
C TYR A 101 4.55 2.97 18.55
N THR A 102 3.78 1.87 18.64
CA THR A 102 2.56 1.78 19.46
C THR A 102 2.87 2.03 20.95
N LEU A 103 4.01 1.54 21.45
CA LEU A 103 4.44 1.79 22.82
C LEU A 103 4.70 3.28 23.08
N TYR A 104 5.41 3.97 22.19
CA TYR A 104 5.75 5.38 22.38
C TYR A 104 4.61 6.33 22.00
N TYR A 105 3.75 5.92 21.08
CA TYR A 105 2.46 6.54 20.82
C TYR A 105 1.64 6.63 22.12
N ARG A 106 1.55 5.52 22.88
CA ARG A 106 0.86 5.51 24.18
C ARG A 106 1.44 6.53 25.16
N CYS A 107 2.77 6.70 25.18
CA CYS A 107 3.39 7.69 26.07
C CYS A 107 3.01 9.13 25.74
N ILE A 108 2.51 9.40 24.53
CA ILE A 108 2.02 10.72 24.13
C ILE A 108 0.52 10.82 24.30
N THR A 109 -0.24 9.79 23.93
CA THR A 109 -1.70 9.88 23.82
C THR A 109 -2.45 9.42 25.07
N THR A 110 -1.73 9.03 26.13
CA THR A 110 -2.30 8.58 27.39
C THR A 110 -1.73 9.38 28.55
N PRO A 111 -2.58 9.96 29.43
CA PRO A 111 -2.12 10.71 30.58
C PRO A 111 -1.25 9.88 31.52
N VAL A 112 -0.34 10.56 32.23
CA VAL A 112 0.61 9.92 33.14
C VAL A 112 -0.04 9.04 34.20
N SER A 113 -1.26 9.38 34.62
CA SER A 113 -2.00 8.75 35.70
C SER A 113 -2.60 7.38 35.36
N GLU A 114 -2.67 6.99 34.09
CA GLU A 114 -3.26 5.70 33.71
C GLU A 114 -2.29 4.52 33.89
N ASP A 115 -2.84 3.37 34.28
CA ASP A 115 -2.09 2.12 34.45
C ASP A 115 -1.65 1.56 33.08
N MET A 116 -0.35 1.39 32.90
CA MET A 116 0.26 0.92 31.65
C MET A 116 0.47 -0.60 31.57
N ARG A 117 -0.03 -1.37 32.55
CA ARG A 117 0.12 -2.84 32.57
C ARG A 117 -0.75 -3.59 31.57
N THR A 118 -1.67 -2.91 30.91
CA THR A 118 -2.54 -3.48 29.89
C THR A 118 -1.89 -3.47 28.52
N ASP A 119 -2.21 -4.49 27.72
CA ASP A 119 -1.91 -4.51 26.29
C ASP A 119 -2.55 -3.27 25.64
N TYR A 120 -1.75 -2.50 24.91
CA TYR A 120 -2.18 -1.23 24.33
C TYR A 120 -2.24 -1.34 22.83
N LYS A 121 -3.41 -1.01 22.29
CA LYS A 121 -3.65 -0.92 20.86
C LYS A 121 -3.66 0.54 20.45
N LEU A 122 -3.23 0.80 19.21
CA LEU A 122 -3.39 2.11 18.60
C LEU A 122 -4.85 2.53 18.71
N ASN A 123 -5.05 3.74 19.24
CA ASN A 123 -6.35 4.31 19.46
C ASN A 123 -6.34 5.74 18.93
N ALA A 124 -7.09 6.00 17.87
CA ALA A 124 -7.28 7.36 17.36
C ALA A 124 -8.27 8.18 18.21
N ASP A 125 -9.07 7.54 19.07
CA ASP A 125 -10.03 8.20 19.96
C ASP A 125 -9.38 8.60 21.30
N PHE A 126 -8.48 9.58 21.22
CA PHE A 126 -7.91 10.29 22.37
C PHE A 126 -8.16 11.80 22.22
N ALA A 127 -8.15 12.52 23.33
CA ALA A 127 -8.37 13.96 23.36
C ALA A 127 -7.05 14.74 23.28
N PHE A 128 -7.09 15.96 22.76
CA PHE A 128 -5.91 16.83 22.66
C PHE A 128 -5.17 16.99 24.00
N LYS A 129 -5.92 17.14 25.09
CA LYS A 129 -5.37 17.29 26.45
C LYS A 129 -4.51 16.10 26.90
N ASP A 130 -4.71 14.91 26.35
CA ASP A 130 -4.00 13.70 26.73
C ASP A 130 -2.52 13.77 26.31
N MET A 131 -2.20 14.60 25.31
CA MET A 131 -0.84 14.94 24.87
C MET A 131 -0.07 15.85 25.83
N GLY A 132 -0.71 16.34 26.89
CA GLY A 132 -0.10 17.31 27.80
C GLY A 132 1.14 16.80 28.52
N ASP A 133 1.33 15.48 28.58
CA ASP A 133 2.46 14.80 29.23
C ASP A 133 3.57 14.36 28.27
N MET A 134 3.50 14.70 26.99
CA MET A 134 4.46 14.21 25.97
C MET A 134 5.94 14.60 26.21
N TYR A 135 6.18 15.64 27.01
CA TYR A 135 7.52 16.09 27.39
C TYR A 135 8.06 15.40 28.65
N GLU A 136 7.22 14.64 29.35
CA GLU A 136 7.66 13.82 30.47
C GLU A 136 8.59 12.71 30.00
N GLN A 137 9.35 12.16 30.95
CA GLN A 137 10.28 11.07 30.68
C GLN A 137 9.54 9.87 30.08
N ASN A 138 10.12 9.29 29.03
CA ASN A 138 9.63 8.04 28.49
C ASN A 138 9.68 6.96 29.58
N ARG A 139 8.66 6.10 29.62
CA ARG A 139 8.50 5.11 30.71
C ARG A 139 9.13 3.76 30.43
N TYR A 140 9.68 3.58 29.23
CA TYR A 140 10.21 2.31 28.76
C TYR A 140 11.74 2.36 28.78
N MET A 141 12.35 1.53 29.64
CA MET A 141 13.79 1.61 29.94
C MET A 141 14.74 1.46 28.74
N ALA A 142 14.27 0.96 27.60
CA ALA A 142 15.10 0.64 26.44
C ALA A 142 15.74 1.86 25.75
N GLU A 143 15.14 3.06 25.85
CA GLU A 143 15.52 4.23 25.04
C GLU A 143 16.17 5.35 25.86
N GLY A 144 16.64 5.06 27.07
CA GLY A 144 17.33 6.00 27.95
C GLY A 144 16.40 6.65 28.99
N LEU A 145 16.82 6.59 30.26
CA LEU A 145 16.02 6.95 31.44
C LEU A 145 15.48 8.38 31.51
N LEU A 146 16.04 9.32 30.73
CA LEU A 146 15.75 10.75 30.86
C LEU A 146 15.23 11.40 29.57
N GLU A 147 15.07 10.63 28.49
CA GLU A 147 14.65 11.20 27.21
C GLU A 147 13.12 11.45 27.20
N PRO A 148 12.64 12.63 26.73
CA PRO A 148 11.21 12.91 26.62
C PRO A 148 10.49 11.91 25.71
N ALA A 149 9.26 11.53 26.07
CA ALA A 149 8.45 10.59 25.30
C ALA A 149 8.30 11.00 23.83
N ILE A 150 8.08 12.29 23.57
CA ILE A 150 7.94 12.85 22.22
C ILE A 150 9.18 12.67 21.35
N SER A 151 10.38 12.72 21.94
CA SER A 151 11.64 12.52 21.21
C SER A 151 11.79 11.07 20.75
N VAL A 152 11.43 10.14 21.63
CA VAL A 152 11.49 8.71 21.32
C VAL A 152 10.43 8.32 20.29
N PHE A 153 9.22 8.86 20.42
CA PHE A 153 8.15 8.67 19.42
C PHE A 153 8.62 9.05 18.01
N TYR A 154 9.13 10.27 17.82
CA TYR A 154 9.57 10.71 16.50
C TYR A 154 10.68 9.84 15.92
N ARG A 155 11.54 9.25 16.77
CA ARG A 155 12.58 8.31 16.33
C ARG A 155 12.00 7.01 15.78
N PHE A 156 10.88 6.51 16.31
CA PHE A 156 10.22 5.31 15.78
C PHE A 156 9.26 5.60 14.64
N GLU A 157 8.60 6.74 14.66
CA GLU A 157 7.82 7.22 13.51
C GLU A 157 8.73 7.34 12.28
N ASP A 158 9.93 7.92 12.42
CA ASP A 158 10.89 8.04 11.31
C ASP A 158 11.30 6.67 10.75
N LYS A 159 11.55 5.69 11.63
CA LYS A 159 11.86 4.31 11.23
C LYS A 159 10.71 3.66 10.45
N ILE A 160 9.46 3.86 10.88
CA ILE A 160 8.30 3.35 10.16
C ILE A 160 8.21 4.02 8.80
N ARG A 161 8.29 5.35 8.73
CA ARG A 161 8.23 6.12 7.48
C ARG A 161 9.30 5.65 6.50
N GLU A 162 10.56 5.58 6.91
CA GLU A 162 11.66 5.13 6.06
C GLU A 162 11.44 3.70 5.56
N TYR A 163 10.95 2.82 6.43
CA TYR A 163 10.70 1.43 6.05
C TYR A 163 9.51 1.29 5.08
N MET A 164 8.42 2.04 5.29
CA MET A 164 7.28 2.08 4.37
C MET A 164 7.67 2.65 3.00
N MET A 165 8.49 3.71 2.96
CA MET A 165 9.07 4.20 1.71
C MET A 165 9.93 3.13 1.02
N SER A 166 10.68 2.33 1.78
CA SER A 166 11.43 1.21 1.23
C SER A 166 10.48 0.14 0.65
N MET A 167 9.35 -0.15 1.30
CA MET A 167 8.36 -1.09 0.75
C MET A 167 7.80 -0.60 -0.58
N LEU A 168 7.35 0.66 -0.64
CA LEU A 168 6.82 1.29 -1.85
C LEU A 168 7.81 1.26 -3.02
N ASN A 169 9.11 1.44 -2.74
CA ASN A 169 10.13 1.45 -3.79
C ASN A 169 10.55 0.06 -4.27
N ASN A 170 10.33 -0.99 -3.47
CA ASN A 170 10.87 -2.33 -3.75
C ASN A 170 9.80 -3.37 -4.08
N ILE A 171 8.53 -3.13 -3.75
CA ILE A 171 7.43 -4.03 -4.07
C ILE A 171 6.68 -3.45 -5.26
N SER A 172 6.45 -4.27 -6.29
CA SER A 172 5.57 -3.91 -7.40
C SER A 172 4.13 -4.24 -7.04
N PHE A 173 3.38 -3.28 -6.50
CA PHE A 173 1.98 -3.47 -6.14
C PHE A 173 1.08 -3.53 -7.38
N LYS A 174 0.72 -4.73 -7.81
CA LYS A 174 -0.18 -4.97 -8.94
C LYS A 174 -1.48 -5.62 -8.49
N TYR A 175 -1.43 -6.38 -7.40
CA TYR A 175 -2.55 -7.17 -6.89
C TYR A 175 -3.02 -6.72 -5.51
N TYR A 176 -2.14 -6.09 -4.71
CA TYR A 176 -2.43 -5.64 -3.35
C TYR A 176 -2.36 -4.10 -3.23
N ILE A 177 -3.13 -3.42 -4.07
CA ILE A 177 -3.13 -1.96 -4.22
C ILE A 177 -3.61 -1.26 -2.94
N GLU A 178 -4.48 -1.91 -2.17
CA GLU A 178 -4.95 -1.39 -0.89
C GLU A 178 -3.81 -1.23 0.13
N ILE A 179 -2.83 -2.14 0.13
CA ILE A 179 -1.63 -2.01 0.96
C ILE A 179 -0.79 -0.82 0.46
N GLU A 180 -0.58 -0.70 -0.85
CA GLU A 180 0.14 0.43 -1.45
C GLU A 180 -0.47 1.77 -1.02
N ASN A 181 -1.78 1.93 -1.19
CA ASN A 181 -2.50 3.16 -0.82
C ASN A 181 -2.33 3.52 0.65
N ILE A 182 -2.39 2.55 1.57
CA ILE A 182 -2.23 2.80 3.01
C ILE A 182 -0.80 3.26 3.30
N LEU A 183 0.20 2.64 2.68
CA LEU A 183 1.60 3.01 2.84
C LEU A 183 1.89 4.41 2.27
N GLU A 184 1.36 4.72 1.10
CA GLU A 184 1.48 6.05 0.47
C GLU A 184 0.83 7.13 1.35
N GLU A 185 -0.41 6.89 1.80
CA GLU A 185 -1.14 7.85 2.64
C GLU A 185 -0.40 8.08 3.97
N PHE A 186 0.15 7.03 4.60
CA PHE A 186 0.95 7.18 5.82
C PHE A 186 2.16 8.09 5.57
N VAL A 187 2.91 7.84 4.50
CA VAL A 187 4.10 8.64 4.15
C VAL A 187 3.73 10.09 3.84
N GLU A 188 2.65 10.31 3.08
CA GLU A 188 2.16 11.66 2.76
C GLU A 188 1.75 12.43 4.02
N LYS A 189 1.02 11.79 4.93
CA LYS A 189 0.57 12.39 6.20
C LYS A 189 1.75 12.72 7.11
N SER A 190 2.70 11.80 7.25
CA SER A 190 3.91 12.02 8.04
C SER A 190 4.72 13.22 7.55
N PHE A 191 4.84 13.43 6.23
CA PHE A 191 5.52 14.62 5.70
C PHE A 191 4.68 15.90 5.82
N SER A 192 3.39 15.84 5.48
CA SER A 192 2.53 17.03 5.44
C SER A 192 2.22 17.62 6.81
N LEU A 193 2.25 16.79 7.86
CA LEU A 193 2.04 17.19 9.25
C LEU A 193 3.33 17.15 10.08
N ASP A 194 4.51 17.11 9.45
CA ASP A 194 5.79 17.02 10.16
C ASP A 194 6.11 18.31 10.93
N THR A 195 5.99 18.23 12.25
CA THR A 195 6.28 19.35 13.15
C THR A 195 7.46 19.10 14.08
N ARG A 196 8.23 18.02 13.85
CA ARG A 196 9.30 17.58 14.76
C ARG A 196 10.31 18.68 15.05
N GLY A 197 10.67 19.47 14.04
CA GLY A 197 11.65 20.57 14.19
C GLY A 197 11.20 21.62 15.20
N ASN A 198 9.92 21.97 15.21
CA ASN A 198 9.34 22.92 16.16
C ASN A 198 9.22 22.30 17.56
N ILE A 199 8.65 21.10 17.64
CA ILE A 199 8.34 20.43 18.91
C ILE A 199 9.60 20.03 19.67
N LEU A 200 10.60 19.48 18.97
CA LEU A 200 11.88 19.10 19.57
C LEU A 200 12.75 20.34 19.86
N GLY A 201 12.70 21.36 19.00
CA GLY A 201 13.41 22.63 19.24
C GLY A 201 13.00 23.30 20.56
N ASN A 202 11.72 23.20 20.91
CA ASN A 202 11.16 23.77 22.13
C ASN A 202 11.70 23.13 23.42
N ILE A 203 12.26 21.90 23.39
CA ILE A 203 12.76 21.21 24.60
C ILE A 203 13.87 22.02 25.31
N SER A 204 14.66 22.76 24.55
CA SER A 204 15.81 23.53 25.05
C SER A 204 15.49 24.99 25.42
N ILE A 205 14.27 25.46 25.16
CA ILE A 205 13.92 26.89 25.25
C ILE A 205 13.38 27.24 26.64
N MET A 206 13.89 28.35 27.18
CA MET A 206 13.40 28.98 28.41
C MET A 206 12.60 30.24 28.09
N LEU A 207 11.41 30.38 28.70
CA LEU A 207 10.61 31.60 28.68
C LEU A 207 10.76 32.29 30.03
N GLY A 208 11.76 33.18 30.12
CA GLY A 208 12.14 33.80 31.40
C GLY A 208 12.74 32.75 32.35
N LYS A 209 11.99 32.36 33.38
CA LYS A 209 12.41 31.36 34.37
C LYS A 209 11.73 29.98 34.20
N GLU A 210 10.70 29.89 33.37
CA GLU A 210 9.99 28.63 33.11
C GLU A 210 10.48 28.00 31.81
N LYS A 211 10.50 26.66 31.74
CA LYS A 211 10.71 25.98 30.46
C LYS A 211 9.48 26.17 29.58
N ILE A 212 9.68 26.39 28.29
CA ILE A 212 8.56 26.57 27.37
C ILE A 212 7.70 25.30 27.29
N THR A 213 8.32 24.13 27.45
CA THR A 213 7.64 22.83 27.51
C THR A 213 6.62 22.78 28.64
N ASP A 214 6.92 23.36 29.81
CA ASP A 214 6.01 23.38 30.96
C ASP A 214 4.80 24.27 30.67
N VAL A 215 5.02 25.41 30.01
CA VAL A 215 3.96 26.33 29.58
C VAL A 215 3.05 25.66 28.54
N ILE A 216 3.63 24.96 27.57
CA ILE A 216 2.90 24.22 26.54
C ILE A 216 2.10 23.07 27.17
N SER A 217 2.71 22.26 28.02
CA SER A 217 2.03 21.17 28.74
C SER A 217 0.85 21.69 29.57
N LYS A 218 1.00 22.82 30.27
CA LYS A 218 -0.12 23.49 30.97
C LYS A 218 -1.21 23.93 29.99
N SER A 219 -0.82 24.49 28.84
CA SER A 219 -1.76 25.00 27.83
C SER A 219 -2.54 23.89 27.12
N ILE A 220 -1.92 22.73 26.87
CA ILE A 220 -2.58 21.54 26.30
C ILE A 220 -3.61 20.97 27.29
N LYS A 221 -3.27 20.94 28.58
CA LYS A 221 -4.16 20.43 29.65
C LYS A 221 -5.29 21.38 30.01
N ASP A 222 -5.17 22.66 29.66
CA ASP A 222 -6.16 23.68 29.96
C ASP A 222 -7.41 23.51 29.08
N SER A 223 -8.52 23.10 29.70
CA SER A 223 -9.80 22.90 29.02
C SER A 223 -10.57 24.19 28.74
N THR A 224 -10.06 25.36 29.13
CA THR A 224 -10.72 26.64 28.90
C THR A 224 -10.48 27.21 27.50
N CYS A 225 -9.47 26.71 26.78
CA CYS A 225 -9.13 27.14 25.43
C CYS A 225 -9.23 25.96 24.45
N ASP A 226 -10.08 26.07 23.43
CA ASP A 226 -10.11 25.10 22.33
C ASP A 226 -9.01 25.44 21.32
N TRP A 227 -7.82 24.87 21.52
CA TRP A 227 -6.70 25.09 20.62
C TRP A 227 -6.96 24.57 19.20
N ILE A 228 -7.79 23.54 19.02
CA ILE A 228 -8.11 23.01 17.69
C ILE A 228 -8.91 24.05 16.92
N GLU A 229 -9.97 24.59 17.53
CA GLU A 229 -10.78 25.65 16.94
C GLU A 229 -9.96 26.93 16.70
N VAL A 230 -9.17 27.36 17.68
CA VAL A 230 -8.34 28.57 17.58
C VAL A 230 -7.35 28.47 16.43
N ILE A 231 -6.64 27.34 16.29
CA ILE A 231 -5.64 27.17 15.23
C ILE A 231 -6.29 27.04 13.86
N SER A 232 -7.45 26.37 13.73
CA SER A 232 -8.15 26.26 12.44
C SER A 232 -8.55 27.60 11.83
N HIS A 233 -8.76 28.64 12.65
CA HIS A 233 -9.11 29.99 12.20
C HIS A 233 -7.92 30.97 12.20
N SER A 234 -6.77 30.59 12.77
CA SER A 234 -5.60 31.48 12.89
C SER A 234 -4.74 31.45 11.63
N LYS A 235 -4.45 32.63 11.08
CA LYS A 235 -3.45 32.81 10.01
C LYS A 235 -2.06 33.22 10.53
N ASN A 236 -1.93 33.45 11.84
CA ASN A 236 -0.70 33.92 12.47
C ASN A 236 0.11 32.75 13.02
N ALA A 237 1.44 32.95 13.09
CA ALA A 237 2.34 32.04 13.79
C ALA A 237 1.90 31.89 15.25
N ASN A 238 1.63 30.64 15.66
CA ASN A 238 1.17 30.31 16.98
C ASN A 238 1.98 29.13 17.52
N ILE A 239 2.50 29.27 18.75
CA ILE A 239 3.31 28.24 19.39
C ILE A 239 2.54 26.93 19.60
N MET A 240 1.20 26.98 19.64
CA MET A 240 0.34 25.81 19.80
C MET A 240 0.05 25.07 18.49
N ALA A 241 0.26 25.71 17.33
CA ALA A 241 -0.04 25.12 16.02
C ALA A 241 0.72 23.79 15.76
N PRO A 242 2.02 23.66 16.08
CA PRO A 242 2.74 22.41 15.93
C PRO A 242 2.11 21.22 16.67
N TYR A 243 1.54 21.47 17.86
CA TYR A 243 0.93 20.43 18.69
C TYR A 243 -0.44 20.02 18.19
N VAL A 244 -1.24 20.98 17.69
CA VAL A 244 -2.50 20.68 17.00
C VAL A 244 -2.25 19.85 15.74
N GLN A 245 -1.18 20.14 14.99
CA GLN A 245 -0.79 19.32 13.85
C GLN A 245 -0.32 17.93 14.26
N LEU A 246 0.49 17.81 15.32
CA LEU A 246 0.87 16.50 15.89
C LEU A 246 -0.36 15.70 16.35
N TYR A 247 -1.38 16.35 16.92
CA TYR A 247 -2.63 15.70 17.29
C TYR A 247 -3.33 15.03 16.09
N PHE A 248 -3.41 15.74 14.96
CA PHE A 248 -3.97 15.16 13.75
C PHE A 248 -3.08 14.07 13.14
N LEU A 249 -1.75 14.25 13.16
CA LEU A 249 -0.80 13.24 12.70
C LEU A 249 -1.00 11.93 13.44
N LEU A 250 -1.02 11.98 14.77
CA LEU A 250 -1.21 10.80 15.63
C LEU A 250 -2.51 10.06 15.32
N LYS A 251 -3.61 10.78 15.09
CA LYS A 251 -4.90 10.16 14.74
C LYS A 251 -4.85 9.50 13.36
N ASP A 252 -4.37 10.22 12.35
CA ASP A 252 -4.26 9.72 10.98
C ASP A 252 -3.35 8.48 10.92
N GLU A 253 -2.19 8.52 11.59
CA GLU A 253 -1.26 7.40 11.65
C GLU A 253 -1.85 6.20 12.42
N ALA A 254 -2.54 6.42 13.53
CA ALA A 254 -3.18 5.34 14.28
C ALA A 254 -4.26 4.63 13.45
N ASP A 255 -5.09 5.38 12.72
CA ASP A 255 -6.11 4.82 11.83
C ASP A 255 -5.47 4.05 10.66
N LEU A 256 -4.44 4.61 10.02
CA LEU A 256 -3.75 3.98 8.89
C LEU A 256 -3.03 2.70 9.30
N LEU A 257 -2.32 2.70 10.42
CA LEU A 257 -1.63 1.51 10.92
C LEU A 257 -2.60 0.43 11.37
N THR A 258 -3.80 0.80 11.84
CA THR A 258 -4.87 -0.16 12.15
C THR A 258 -5.39 -0.80 10.86
N LYS A 259 -5.71 0.01 9.84
CA LYS A 259 -6.14 -0.48 8.51
C LYS A 259 -5.06 -1.37 7.88
N TYR A 260 -3.79 -0.98 7.97
CA TYR A 260 -2.67 -1.76 7.46
C TYR A 260 -2.66 -3.17 8.05
N LYS A 261 -2.74 -3.28 9.38
CA LYS A 261 -2.79 -4.57 10.10
C LYS A 261 -3.99 -5.41 9.65
N GLU A 262 -5.16 -4.80 9.56
CA GLU A 262 -6.37 -5.50 9.10
C GLU A 262 -6.23 -6.06 7.68
N GLU A 263 -5.62 -5.30 6.76
CA GLU A 263 -5.39 -5.78 5.39
C GLU A 263 -4.34 -6.89 5.36
N VAL A 264 -3.22 -6.75 6.07
CA VAL A 264 -2.18 -7.78 6.13
C VAL A 264 -2.71 -9.09 6.75
N ASP A 265 -3.55 -9.02 7.78
CA ASP A 265 -4.15 -10.21 8.40
C ASP A 265 -5.04 -10.99 7.41
N LYS A 266 -5.75 -10.29 6.52
CA LYS A 266 -6.51 -10.92 5.43
C LYS A 266 -5.57 -11.66 4.48
N LEU A 267 -4.43 -11.05 4.12
CA LEU A 267 -3.42 -11.64 3.25
C LEU A 267 -2.75 -12.87 3.86
N ALA A 268 -2.43 -12.83 5.14
CA ALA A 268 -1.88 -13.97 5.87
C ALA A 268 -2.87 -15.16 5.90
N THR A 269 -4.17 -14.87 5.93
CA THR A 269 -5.22 -15.90 5.83
C THR A 269 -5.30 -16.48 4.42
N GLU A 270 -5.19 -15.67 3.36
CA GLU A 270 -5.15 -16.14 1.97
C GLU A 270 -3.98 -17.10 1.70
N LYS A 271 -2.82 -16.89 2.33
CA LYS A 271 -1.64 -17.76 2.17
C LYS A 271 -1.84 -19.17 2.74
N ASN A 272 -2.73 -19.32 3.71
CA ASN A 272 -2.97 -20.59 4.41
C ASN A 272 -4.09 -21.44 3.77
N ILE A 273 -4.68 -20.98 2.66
CA ILE A 273 -5.73 -21.67 1.87
C ILE A 273 -5.12 -22.20 0.58
#